data_AF-A0A6J1UZF4-F1
#
_entry.id   AF-A0A6J1UZF4-F1
#
_cell.length_a   1.000
_cell.length_b   1.000
_cell.length_c   1.000
_cell.angle_alpha   90.00
_cell.angle_beta   90.00
_cell.angle_gamma   90.00
#
_symmetry.space_group_name_H-M   'P 1'
#
loop_
_entity.id
_entity.type
_entity.pdbx_description
1 polymer ?
#
loop_
_entity_poly.entity_id
_entity_poly.type
_entity_poly.pdbx_seq_one_letter_code
_entity_poly.pdbx_strand_id
1 'polypeptide(L)'
;MKRSRELEKRLKEDAIKDSRTVKLLLLGAGESGKSTIVKQMKIIHNHGYTDQECEEYKLVVYSNTLQSILSIVKAMSALGIEYENARSTEDEKQLYAMAEITEDGSMTSELAGIIKRLWKDPGIQACFERASEYQLNDSAA
;
A
#
# COMPACT_ATOMS: atom_id res chain seq x y z
N MET A 1 43.72 -16.21 -5.99
CA MET A 1 43.62 -17.37 -6.90
C MET A 1 42.37 -18.22 -6.66
N LYS A 2 42.21 -18.96 -5.53
CA LYS A 2 41.04 -19.85 -5.29
C LYS A 2 39.68 -19.13 -5.31
N ARG A 3 39.59 -17.97 -4.64
CA ARG A 3 38.38 -17.13 -4.60
C ARG A 3 37.94 -16.59 -5.98
N SER A 4 38.90 -16.39 -6.89
CA SER A 4 38.63 -15.94 -8.27
C SER A 4 38.02 -17.06 -9.11
N ARG A 5 38.54 -18.29 -8.96
CA ARG A 5 38.00 -19.46 -9.68
C ARG A 5 36.59 -19.84 -9.20
N GLU A 6 36.32 -19.71 -7.90
CA GLU A 6 34.95 -19.89 -7.37
C GLU A 6 33.98 -18.83 -7.92
N LEU A 7 34.44 -17.59 -8.06
CA LEU A 7 33.63 -16.52 -8.62
C LEU A 7 33.29 -16.78 -10.10
N GLU A 8 34.29 -17.15 -10.90
CA GLU A 8 34.10 -17.51 -12.31
C GLU A 8 33.15 -18.71 -12.49
N LYS A 9 33.25 -19.71 -11.61
CA LYS A 9 32.35 -20.85 -11.62
C LYS A 9 30.90 -20.42 -11.36
N ARG A 10 30.66 -19.59 -10.33
CA ARG A 10 29.33 -19.04 -10.02
C ARG A 10 28.77 -18.22 -11.18
N LEU A 11 29.57 -17.33 -11.76
CA LEU A 11 29.16 -16.50 -12.90
C LEU A 11 28.72 -17.37 -14.10
N LYS A 12 29.43 -18.47 -14.36
CA LYS A 12 29.05 -19.39 -15.44
C LYS A 12 27.76 -20.16 -15.14
N GLU A 13 27.58 -20.58 -13.89
CA GLU A 13 26.34 -21.23 -13.42
C GLU A 13 25.13 -20.28 -13.52
N ASP A 14 25.31 -19.03 -13.07
CA ASP A 14 24.28 -17.99 -13.15
C ASP A 14 23.94 -17.65 -14.62
N ALA A 15 24.93 -17.53 -15.50
CA ALA A 15 24.69 -17.30 -16.93
C ALA A 15 23.89 -18.44 -17.59
N ILE A 16 24.16 -19.70 -17.23
CA ILE A 16 23.37 -20.84 -17.72
C ILE A 16 21.95 -20.78 -17.17
N LYS A 17 21.77 -20.46 -15.89
CA LYS A 17 20.45 -20.33 -15.27
C LYS A 17 19.64 -19.21 -15.92
N ASP A 18 20.26 -18.05 -16.14
CA ASP A 18 19.64 -16.91 -16.81
C ASP A 18 19.25 -17.23 -18.24
N SER A 19 20.10 -17.94 -18.99
CA SER A 19 19.79 -18.35 -20.38
C SER A 19 18.56 -19.25 -20.50
N ARG A 20 18.21 -19.96 -19.42
CA ARG A 20 17.04 -20.84 -19.34
C ARG A 20 15.82 -20.17 -18.71
N THR A 21 15.96 -18.94 -18.21
CA THR A 21 14.89 -18.22 -17.53
C THR A 21 14.01 -17.51 -18.56
N VAL A 22 12.71 -17.80 -18.55
CA VAL A 22 11.74 -17.06 -19.36
C VAL A 22 11.36 -15.78 -18.63
N LYS A 23 11.59 -14.62 -19.25
CA LYS A 23 11.23 -13.30 -18.71
C LYS A 23 9.87 -12.87 -19.25
N LEU A 24 8.95 -12.55 -18.35
CA LEU A 24 7.62 -12.05 -18.68
C LEU A 24 7.53 -10.57 -18.29
N LEU A 25 6.99 -9.75 -19.20
CA LEU A 25 6.72 -8.34 -18.96
C LEU A 25 5.21 -8.13 -18.91
N LEU A 26 4.71 -7.65 -17.78
CA LEU A 26 3.30 -7.28 -17.61
C LEU A 26 3.14 -5.77 -17.83
N LEU A 27 2.37 -5.39 -18.85
CA LEU A 27 2.07 -4.01 -19.20
C LEU A 27 0.58 -3.71 -18.97
N GLY A 28 0.28 -2.48 -18.59
CA GLY A 28 -1.08 -2.02 -18.31
C GLY A 28 -1.06 -0.70 -17.54
N ALA A 29 -2.19 0.02 -17.54
CA ALA A 29 -2.38 1.29 -16.84
C ALA A 29 -2.10 1.17 -15.32
N GLY A 30 -1.94 2.29 -14.63
CA GLY A 30 -1.90 2.31 -13.16
C GLY A 30 -3.09 1.52 -12.58
N GLU A 31 -2.86 0.81 -11.47
CA GLU A 31 -3.92 0.09 -10.73
C GLU A 31 -4.65 -1.02 -11.52
N SER A 32 -4.22 -1.36 -12.74
CA SER A 32 -4.81 -2.42 -13.59
C SER A 32 -4.62 -3.87 -13.10
N GLY A 33 -4.25 -4.09 -11.84
CA GLY A 33 -4.09 -5.42 -11.25
C GLY A 33 -2.79 -6.17 -11.57
N LYS A 34 -1.80 -5.54 -12.22
CA LYS A 34 -0.51 -6.20 -12.56
C LYS A 34 0.18 -6.84 -11.34
N SER A 35 0.29 -6.08 -10.25
CA SER A 35 0.87 -6.58 -9.00
C SER A 35 0.04 -7.73 -8.44
N THR A 36 -1.29 -7.66 -8.56
CA THR A 36 -2.20 -8.72 -8.11
C THR A 36 -1.96 -10.02 -8.87
N ILE A 37 -1.76 -9.97 -10.19
CA ILE A 37 -1.41 -11.16 -11.00
C ILE A 37 -0.11 -11.79 -10.51
N VAL A 38 0.94 -10.98 -10.28
CA VAL A 38 2.22 -11.48 -9.77
C VAL A 38 2.05 -12.11 -8.37
N LYS A 39 1.27 -11.48 -7.49
CA LYS A 39 0.94 -12.02 -6.17
C LYS A 39 0.21 -13.38 -6.26
N GLN A 40 -0.76 -13.50 -7.16
CA GLN A 40 -1.47 -14.77 -7.40
C GLN A 40 -0.56 -15.86 -7.96
N MET A 41 0.35 -15.53 -8.88
CA MET A 41 1.35 -16.48 -9.39
C MET A 41 2.21 -17.05 -8.26
N LYS A 42 2.55 -16.23 -7.27
CA LYS A 42 3.30 -16.68 -6.09
C LYS A 42 2.49 -17.65 -5.23
N ILE A 43 1.21 -17.35 -5.00
CA ILE A 43 0.30 -18.23 -4.24
C ILE A 43 0.17 -19.60 -4.92
N ILE A 44 -0.07 -19.60 -6.24
CA ILE A 44 -0.38 -20.82 -6.98
C ILE A 44 0.89 -21.65 -7.28
N HIS A 45 2.02 -21.00 -7.56
CA HIS A 45 3.22 -21.67 -8.10
C HIS A 45 4.46 -21.60 -7.20
N ASN A 46 4.46 -20.82 -6.13
CA ASN A 46 5.65 -20.60 -5.30
C ASN A 46 5.36 -20.72 -3.79
N HIS A 47 4.57 -21.73 -3.40
CA HIS A 47 4.30 -22.10 -2.00
C HIS A 47 3.69 -21.00 -1.11
N GLY A 48 3.09 -19.97 -1.70
CA GLY A 48 2.48 -18.87 -0.93
C GLY A 48 3.49 -17.88 -0.36
N TYR A 49 3.10 -17.26 0.76
CA TYR A 49 3.89 -16.24 1.45
C TYR A 49 4.40 -16.78 2.78
N THR A 50 5.65 -16.46 3.10
CA THR A 50 6.22 -16.77 4.41
C THR A 50 5.74 -15.77 5.47
N ASP A 51 5.86 -16.13 6.75
CA ASP A 51 5.51 -15.23 7.85
C ASP A 51 6.33 -13.93 7.80
N GLN A 52 7.62 -14.02 7.44
CA GLN A 52 8.47 -12.84 7.27
C GLN A 52 7.95 -11.90 6.18
N GLU A 53 7.53 -12.45 5.04
CA GLU A 53 6.96 -11.63 3.96
C GLU A 53 5.61 -11.04 4.36
N CYS A 54 4.80 -11.77 5.13
CA CYS A 54 3.57 -11.24 5.70
C CYS A 54 3.83 -10.06 6.65
N GLU A 55 4.88 -10.12 7.47
CA GLU A 55 5.30 -8.98 8.31
C GLU A 55 5.70 -7.76 7.45
N GLU A 56 6.43 -7.98 6.36
CA GLU A 56 6.78 -6.90 5.42
C GLU A 56 5.53 -6.29 4.76
N TYR A 57 4.52 -7.10 4.44
CA TYR A 57 3.25 -6.61 3.89
C TYR A 57 2.41 -5.81 4.90
N LYS A 58 2.60 -5.97 6.22
CA LYS A 58 1.86 -5.15 7.20
C LYS A 58 2.14 -3.67 7.01
N LEU A 59 3.39 -3.29 6.75
CA LEU A 59 3.77 -1.91 6.49
C LEU A 59 3.08 -1.37 5.23
N VAL A 60 2.94 -2.21 4.19
CA VAL A 60 2.20 -1.84 2.96
C VAL A 60 0.72 -1.62 3.26
N VAL A 61 0.10 -2.48 4.07
CA VAL A 61 -1.31 -2.32 4.48
C VAL A 61 -1.51 -1.04 5.29
N TYR A 62 -0.59 -0.74 6.21
CA TYR A 62 -0.64 0.49 7.01
C TYR A 62 -0.48 1.74 6.16
N SER A 63 0.49 1.73 5.24
CA SER A 63 0.71 2.82 4.30
C SER A 63 -0.52 3.07 3.43
N ASN A 64 -1.10 2.01 2.85
CA ASN A 64 -2.31 2.12 2.04
C ASN A 64 -3.50 2.66 2.86
N THR A 65 -3.66 2.22 4.11
CA THR A 65 -4.73 2.68 5.00
C THR A 65 -4.59 4.19 5.27
N LEU A 66 -3.38 4.65 5.62
CA LEU A 66 -3.10 6.06 5.88
C LEU A 66 -3.28 6.93 4.63
N GLN A 67 -2.75 6.49 3.49
CA GLN A 67 -2.90 7.20 2.23
C GLN A 67 -4.37 7.31 1.81
N SER A 68 -5.15 6.24 1.99
CA SER A 68 -6.57 6.22 1.61
C SER A 68 -7.37 7.23 2.43
N ILE A 69 -7.22 7.25 3.76
CA ILE A 69 -7.96 8.22 4.60
C ILE A 69 -7.51 9.67 4.34
N LEU A 70 -6.21 9.92 4.10
CA LEU A 70 -5.71 11.24 3.72
C LEU A 70 -6.31 11.71 2.38
N SER A 71 -6.42 10.81 1.40
CA SER A 71 -7.06 11.11 0.11
C SER A 71 -8.53 11.47 0.28
N ILE A 72 -9.28 10.75 1.12
CA ILE A 72 -10.70 11.04 1.38
C ILE A 72 -10.85 12.40 2.07
N VAL A 73 -10.09 12.65 3.14
CA VAL A 73 -10.11 13.94 3.87
C VAL A 73 -9.80 15.11 2.93
N LYS A 74 -8.79 14.96 2.07
CA LYS A 74 -8.46 15.96 1.05
C LYS A 74 -9.60 16.16 0.05
N ALA A 75 -10.26 15.08 -0.36
CA ALA A 75 -11.39 15.13 -1.28
C ALA A 75 -12.63 15.79 -0.65
N MET A 76 -12.87 15.64 0.66
CA MET A 76 -13.97 16.33 1.35
C MET A 76 -13.89 17.84 1.16
N SER A 77 -12.70 18.42 1.35
CA SER A 77 -12.46 19.85 1.10
C SER A 77 -12.70 20.25 -0.35
N ALA A 78 -12.28 19.42 -1.31
CA ALA A 78 -12.45 19.69 -2.74
C ALA A 78 -13.91 19.57 -3.21
N LEU A 79 -14.68 18.65 -2.61
CA LEU A 79 -16.08 18.38 -2.94
C LEU A 79 -17.06 19.21 -2.09
N GLY A 80 -16.56 20.00 -1.13
CA GLY A 80 -17.37 20.82 -0.22
C GLY A 80 -18.23 20.00 0.74
N ILE A 81 -17.75 18.82 1.15
CA ILE A 81 -18.45 17.94 2.10
C ILE A 81 -17.96 18.29 3.51
N GLU A 82 -18.90 18.67 4.37
CA GLU A 82 -18.61 18.97 5.77
C GLU A 82 -18.60 17.69 6.62
N TYR A 83 -17.85 17.71 7.72
CA TYR A 83 -17.94 16.69 8.74
C TYR A 83 -19.25 16.80 9.51
N GLU A 84 -19.83 15.66 9.88
CA GLU A 84 -21.02 15.66 10.75
C GLU A 84 -20.64 15.64 12.23
N ASN A 85 -19.48 15.07 12.60
CA ASN A 85 -19.00 15.12 13.97
C ASN A 85 -18.06 16.31 14.19
N ALA A 86 -18.37 17.11 15.21
CA ALA A 86 -17.53 18.26 15.59
C ALA A 86 -16.08 17.90 15.95
N ARG A 87 -15.82 16.66 16.35
CA ARG A 87 -14.48 16.16 16.66
C ARG A 87 -13.64 15.86 15.40
N SER A 88 -14.28 15.58 14.27
CA SER A 88 -13.60 15.14 13.05
C SER A 88 -12.65 16.21 12.50
N THR A 89 -12.97 17.50 12.67
CA THR A 89 -12.06 18.60 12.31
C THR A 89 -10.75 18.59 13.10
N GLU A 90 -10.79 18.19 14.38
CA GLU A 90 -9.58 18.06 15.20
C GLU A 90 -8.84 16.77 14.87
N ASP A 91 -9.57 15.67 14.68
CA ASP A 91 -9.01 14.38 14.28
C ASP A 91 -8.29 14.49 12.90
N GLU A 92 -8.78 15.30 11.96
CA GLU A 92 -8.10 15.63 10.69
C GLU A 92 -6.74 16.30 10.92
N LYS A 93 -6.67 17.32 11.79
CA LYS A 93 -5.40 18.03 12.07
C LYS A 93 -4.39 17.07 12.70
N GLN A 94 -4.84 16.23 13.63
CA GLN A 94 -4.01 15.22 14.26
C GLN A 94 -3.53 14.17 13.24
N LEU A 95 -4.40 13.75 12.32
CA LEU A 95 -4.06 12.82 11.24
C LEU A 95 -2.90 13.37 10.40
N TYR A 96 -2.98 14.61 9.92
CA TYR A 96 -1.91 15.23 9.13
C TYR A 96 -0.60 15.36 9.93
N ALA A 97 -0.66 15.83 11.17
CA ALA A 97 0.52 15.97 12.01
C ALA A 97 1.22 14.63 12.25
N MET A 98 0.46 13.56 12.49
CA MET A 98 1.02 12.23 12.70
C MET A 98 1.54 11.61 11.40
N ALA A 99 0.88 11.86 10.27
CA ALA A 99 1.31 11.37 8.96
C ALA A 99 2.69 11.92 8.56
N GLU A 100 2.99 13.18 8.91
CA GLU A 100 4.31 13.79 8.64
C GLU A 100 5.44 13.17 9.48
N ILE A 101 5.14 12.71 10.70
CA ILE A 101 6.13 12.16 11.63
C ILE A 101 6.39 10.66 11.35
N THR A 102 5.43 9.97 10.75
CA THR A 102 5.49 8.52 10.52
C THR A 102 6.36 8.20 9.30
N GLU A 103 7.68 8.26 9.45
CA GLU A 103 8.64 7.97 8.38
C GLU A 103 8.80 6.46 8.10
N ASP A 104 8.54 5.60 9.09
CA ASP A 104 8.78 4.15 9.01
C ASP A 104 7.57 3.34 8.53
N GLY A 105 6.44 4.02 8.26
CA GLY A 105 5.19 3.37 7.87
C GLY A 105 4.53 2.56 8.98
N SER A 106 4.93 2.77 10.25
CA SER A 106 4.31 2.09 11.39
C SER A 106 2.93 2.68 11.73
N MET A 107 2.00 1.81 12.14
CA MET A 107 0.67 2.24 12.58
C MET A 107 0.64 2.28 14.11
N THR A 108 0.71 3.48 14.68
CA THR A 108 0.56 3.65 16.14
C THR A 108 -0.91 3.46 16.56
N SER A 109 -1.13 3.06 17.82
CA SER A 109 -2.49 2.89 18.37
C SER A 109 -3.30 4.20 18.34
N GLU A 110 -2.62 5.33 18.48
CA GLU A 110 -3.24 6.65 18.41
C GLU A 110 -3.68 6.99 16.99
N LEU A 111 -2.80 6.79 15.99
CA LEU A 111 -3.12 6.99 14.57
C LEU A 111 -4.29 6.10 14.15
N ALA A 112 -4.23 4.81 14.49
CA ALA A 112 -5.33 3.89 14.22
C ALA A 112 -6.65 4.33 14.89
N GLY A 113 -6.56 4.91 16.09
CA GLY A 113 -7.71 5.46 16.80
C GLY A 113 -8.33 6.66 16.09
N ILE A 114 -7.51 7.56 15.55
CA ILE A 114 -7.95 8.73 14.76
C ILE A 114 -8.63 8.27 13.47
N ILE A 115 -7.98 7.38 12.70
CA ILE A 115 -8.52 6.85 11.45
C ILE A 115 -9.88 6.19 11.69
N LYS A 116 -10.03 5.40 12.77
CA LYS A 116 -11.31 4.77 13.13
C LYS A 116 -12.40 5.77 13.49
N ARG A 117 -12.07 6.92 14.08
CA ARG A 117 -13.06 7.97 14.40
C ARG A 117 -13.48 8.70 13.15
N LEU A 118 -12.52 9.11 12.31
CA LEU A 118 -12.80 9.73 11.01
C LEU A 118 -13.64 8.82 10.12
N TRP A 119 -13.31 7.52 10.04
CA TRP A 119 -14.08 6.57 9.24
C TRP A 119 -15.55 6.45 9.69
N LYS A 120 -15.85 6.66 10.97
CA LYS A 120 -17.22 6.65 11.47
C LYS A 120 -17.99 7.94 11.19
N ASP A 121 -17.33 8.97 10.67
CA ASP A 121 -17.98 10.22 10.31
C ASP A 121 -18.86 10.03 9.05
N PRO A 122 -20.16 10.33 9.12
CA PRO A 122 -21.02 10.24 7.95
C PRO A 122 -20.56 11.10 6.75
N GLY A 123 -19.93 12.25 6.99
CA GLY A 123 -19.36 13.09 5.92
C GLY A 123 -18.21 12.39 5.20
N ILE A 124 -17.37 11.66 5.94
CA ILE A 124 -16.32 10.80 5.36
C ILE A 124 -16.94 9.67 4.53
N GLN A 125 -18.00 9.01 5.05
CA GLN A 125 -18.71 7.95 4.31
C GLN A 125 -19.34 8.49 3.02
N ALA A 126 -20.00 9.64 3.07
CA ALA A 126 -20.58 10.30 1.90
C ALA A 126 -19.52 10.71 0.86
N CYS A 127 -18.34 11.13 1.32
CA CYS A 127 -17.21 11.42 0.42
C CYS A 127 -16.65 10.14 -0.21
N PHE A 128 -16.62 9.04 0.54
CA PHE A 128 -16.18 7.74 0.05
C PHE A 128 -17.14 7.14 -1.00
N GLU A 129 -18.45 7.31 -0.85
CA GLU A 129 -19.43 6.93 -1.89
C GLU A 129 -19.19 7.65 -3.23
N ARG A 130 -18.53 8.81 -3.19
CA ARG A 130 -18.13 9.62 -4.34
C ARG A 130 -16.67 9.39 -4.76
N ALA A 131 -16.07 8.26 -4.36
CA ALA A 131 -14.66 7.93 -4.66
C ALA A 131 -14.32 7.95 -6.16
N SER A 132 -15.29 7.81 -7.07
CA SER A 132 -15.07 7.94 -8.51
C SER A 132 -14.72 9.36 -8.97
N GLU A 133 -14.96 10.38 -8.13
CA GLU A 133 -14.70 11.80 -8.45
C GLU A 133 -13.27 12.25 -8.12
N TYR A 134 -12.49 11.41 -7.46
CA TYR A 134 -11.08 11.67 -7.11
C TYR A 134 -10.26 10.39 -7.20
N GLN A 135 -8.94 10.51 -7.11
CA GLN A 135 -8.07 9.33 -7.11
C GLN A 135 -8.04 8.72 -5.70
N LEU A 136 -8.80 7.65 -5.51
CA LEU A 136 -8.71 6.77 -4.36
C LEU A 136 -8.23 5.40 -4.82
N ASN A 137 -7.36 4.78 -4.04
CA ASN A 137 -6.87 3.44 -4.33
C ASN A 137 -8.04 2.44 -4.27
N ASP A 138 -8.20 1.61 -5.30
CA ASP A 138 -9.25 0.58 -5.36
C ASP A 138 -9.27 -0.36 -4.14
N SER A 139 -8.14 -0.56 -3.46
CA SER A 139 -8.09 -1.39 -2.25
C SER A 139 -8.69 -0.74 -1.00
N ALA A 140 -9.09 0.53 -1.09
CA ALA A 140 -9.86 1.21 -0.05
C ALA A 140 -11.38 0.96 -0.19
N ALA A 141 -11.83 0.54 -1.38
CA ALA A 141 -13.23 0.27 -1.73
C ALA A 141 -13.78 -0.99 -1.06
#